data_AF-A0A450S484-F1
#
_entry.id   AF-A0A450S484-F1
#
_cell.length_a   1.000
_cell.length_b   1.000
_cell.length_c   1.000
_cell.angle_alpha   90.00
_cell.angle_beta   90.00
_cell.angle_gamma   90.00
#
_symmetry.space_group_name_H-M   'P 1'
#
loop_
_entity.id
_entity.type
_entity.pdbx_description
1 polymer ?
#
loop_
_entity_poly.entity_id
_entity_poly.type
_entity_poly.pdbx_seq_one_letter_code
_entity_poly.pdbx_strand_id
1 'polypeptide(L)'
;MSNSPDSGEVARSVIRQVEIQLQSIDSSAFSLSAFKTLEARIGQYVSELVNESVKVSKRHQADTVSVAHVERASEYLVANTSRRIYRHLGTIGGVLLGAAISNILAMILVGQYTGGGTISSVTLGIIGAFMVALHMAKD
;
A
#
# COMPACT_ATOMS: atom_id res chain seq x y z
N MET A 1 5.40 -7.54 -46.01
CA MET A 1 5.02 -8.40 -44.86
C MET A 1 6.01 -8.12 -43.75
N SER A 2 5.60 -7.36 -42.73
CA SER A 2 6.46 -7.02 -41.58
C SER A 2 6.22 -8.08 -40.50
N ASN A 3 7.21 -8.95 -40.27
CA ASN A 3 7.26 -9.83 -39.11
C ASN A 3 7.50 -8.94 -37.89
N SER A 4 6.42 -8.46 -37.28
CA SER A 4 6.50 -7.93 -35.93
C SER A 4 6.87 -9.11 -35.02
N PRO A 5 7.96 -9.03 -34.24
CA PRO A 5 8.30 -10.08 -33.29
C PRO A 5 7.09 -10.37 -32.40
N ASP A 6 6.76 -11.64 -32.20
CA ASP A 6 5.65 -12.06 -31.35
C ASP A 6 5.85 -11.43 -29.96
N SER A 7 5.03 -10.44 -29.61
CA SER A 7 5.16 -9.67 -28.37
C SER A 7 5.14 -10.58 -27.12
N GLY A 8 4.56 -11.78 -27.22
CA GLY A 8 4.63 -12.80 -26.18
C GLY A 8 6.02 -13.41 -25.99
N GLU A 9 6.81 -13.51 -27.06
CA GLU A 9 8.18 -14.05 -27.03
C GLU A 9 9.15 -13.05 -26.40
N VAL A 10 8.95 -11.75 -26.65
CA VAL A 10 9.72 -10.66 -26.00
C VAL A 10 9.41 -10.58 -24.51
N ALA A 11 8.15 -10.71 -24.10
CA ALA A 11 7.80 -10.72 -22.66
C ALA A 11 8.42 -11.92 -21.94
N ARG A 12 8.38 -13.11 -22.56
CA ARG A 12 9.00 -14.33 -22.01
C ARG A 12 10.52 -14.21 -21.93
N SER A 13 11.17 -13.58 -22.90
CA SER A 13 12.62 -13.39 -22.86
C SER A 13 13.03 -12.44 -21.73
N VAL A 14 12.29 -11.34 -21.51
CA VAL A 14 12.53 -10.41 -20.41
C VAL A 14 12.30 -11.08 -19.05
N ILE A 15 11.22 -11.84 -18.87
CA ILE A 15 10.96 -12.58 -17.62
C ILE A 15 12.10 -13.57 -17.34
N ARG A 16 12.54 -14.30 -18.36
CA ARG A 16 13.67 -15.23 -18.25
C ARG A 16 14.98 -14.52 -17.93
N GLN A 17 15.18 -13.32 -18.47
CA GLN A 17 16.37 -12.51 -18.19
C GLN A 17 16.37 -11.97 -16.75
N VAL A 18 15.21 -11.58 -16.23
CA VAL A 18 15.02 -11.21 -14.83
C VAL A 18 15.23 -12.40 -13.90
N GLU A 19 14.77 -13.59 -14.28
CA GLU A 19 15.02 -14.83 -13.54
C GLU A 19 16.52 -15.18 -13.49
N ILE A 20 17.23 -15.06 -14.62
CA ILE A 20 18.69 -15.22 -14.67
C ILE A 20 19.38 -14.16 -13.80
N GLN A 21 18.93 -12.90 -13.84
CA GLN A 21 19.47 -11.85 -12.99
C GLN A 21 19.24 -12.15 -11.50
N LEU A 22 18.04 -12.57 -11.11
CA LEU A 22 17.71 -13.00 -9.74
C LEU A 22 18.60 -14.16 -9.28
N GLN A 23 18.89 -15.12 -10.16
CA GLN A 23 19.82 -16.22 -9.88
C GLN A 23 21.28 -15.77 -9.79
N SER A 24 21.65 -14.70 -10.50
CA SER A 24 23.00 -14.11 -10.48
C SER A 24 23.23 -13.11 -9.35
N ILE A 25 22.17 -12.66 -8.68
CA ILE A 25 22.30 -11.83 -7.48
C ILE A 25 23.00 -12.68 -6.43
N ASP A 26 24.10 -12.16 -5.91
CA ASP A 26 24.79 -12.77 -4.79
C ASP A 26 23.85 -12.81 -3.59
N SER A 27 23.24 -13.96 -3.38
CA SER A 27 22.34 -14.21 -2.25
C SER A 27 23.00 -13.99 -0.90
N SER A 28 24.35 -13.94 -0.81
CA SER A 28 25.07 -13.60 0.41
C SER A 28 24.95 -12.12 0.81
N ALA A 29 24.56 -11.24 -0.12
CA ALA A 29 24.24 -9.84 0.16
C ALA A 29 22.89 -9.68 0.89
N PHE A 30 22.06 -10.72 0.91
CA PHE A 30 20.76 -10.74 1.59
C PHE A 30 20.76 -11.79 2.69
N SER A 31 20.00 -11.55 3.77
CA SER A 31 19.62 -12.67 4.63
C SER A 31 18.65 -13.58 3.86
N LEU A 32 18.65 -14.88 4.17
CA LEU A 32 17.73 -15.84 3.53
C LEU A 32 16.26 -15.41 3.60
N SER A 33 15.87 -14.78 4.72
CA SER A 33 14.52 -14.22 4.92
C SER A 33 14.26 -12.99 4.05
N ALA A 34 15.26 -12.10 3.90
CA ALA A 34 15.15 -10.91 3.06
C ALA A 34 15.03 -11.29 1.58
N PHE A 35 15.79 -12.27 1.11
CA PHE A 35 15.73 -12.73 -0.28
C PHE A 35 14.37 -13.37 -0.60
N LYS A 36 13.86 -14.26 0.27
CA LYS A 36 12.50 -14.82 0.14
C LYS A 36 11.42 -13.72 0.12
N THR A 37 11.59 -12.70 0.95
CA THR A 37 10.65 -11.58 1.01
C THR A 37 10.69 -10.77 -0.29
N LEU A 38 11.88 -10.55 -0.86
CA LEU A 38 12.05 -9.85 -2.14
C LEU A 38 11.35 -10.61 -3.28
N GLU A 39 11.55 -11.92 -3.40
CA GLU A 39 10.88 -12.75 -4.40
C GLU A 39 9.35 -12.65 -4.29
N ALA A 40 8.82 -12.77 -3.06
CA ALA A 40 7.39 -12.65 -2.80
C ALA A 40 6.85 -11.27 -3.20
N ARG A 41 7.61 -10.19 -2.93
CA ARG A 41 7.22 -8.81 -3.28
C ARG A 41 7.25 -8.56 -4.78
N ILE A 42 8.23 -9.12 -5.51
CA ILE A 42 8.29 -9.03 -6.97
C ILE A 42 7.06 -9.73 -7.58
N GLY A 43 6.76 -10.96 -7.13
CA GLY A 43 5.58 -11.70 -7.61
C GLY A 43 4.26 -10.96 -7.34
N GLN A 44 4.13 -10.38 -6.13
CA GLN A 44 2.98 -9.56 -5.78
C GLN A 44 2.86 -8.33 -6.68
N TYR A 45 3.96 -7.58 -6.88
CA TYR A 45 3.96 -6.38 -7.72
C TYR A 45 3.56 -6.67 -9.17
N VAL A 46 4.11 -7.73 -9.77
CA VAL A 46 3.77 -8.13 -11.14
C VAL A 46 2.28 -8.48 -11.25
N SER A 47 1.73 -9.23 -10.28
CA SER A 47 0.31 -9.58 -10.25
C SER A 47 -0.59 -8.33 -10.13
N GLU A 48 -0.23 -7.40 -9.23
CA GLU A 48 -0.96 -6.15 -9.06
C GLU A 48 -0.90 -5.27 -10.31
N LEU A 49 0.26 -5.19 -10.98
CA LEU A 49 0.44 -4.43 -12.21
C LEU A 49 -0.45 -4.95 -13.33
N VAL A 50 -0.51 -6.27 -13.54
CA VAL A 50 -1.40 -6.87 -14.54
C VAL A 50 -2.86 -6.54 -14.24
N ASN A 51 -3.28 -6.74 -12.99
CA ASN A 51 -4.66 -6.49 -12.58
C ASN A 51 -5.07 -5.03 -12.76
N GLU A 52 -4.21 -4.09 -12.36
CA GLU A 52 -4.51 -2.67 -12.47
C GLU A 52 -4.46 -2.18 -13.93
N SER A 53 -3.56 -2.72 -14.75
CA SER A 53 -3.52 -2.46 -16.19
C SER A 53 -4.82 -2.87 -16.89
N VAL A 54 -5.36 -4.05 -16.53
CA VAL A 54 -6.65 -4.52 -17.05
C VAL A 54 -7.80 -3.64 -16.55
N LYS A 55 -7.81 -3.22 -15.29
CA LYS A 55 -8.84 -2.30 -14.77
C LYS A 55 -8.82 -0.95 -15.47
N VAL A 56 -7.62 -0.37 -15.68
CA VAL A 56 -7.46 0.89 -16.40
C VAL A 56 -7.97 0.75 -17.84
N SER A 57 -7.62 -0.34 -18.53
CA SER A 57 -8.14 -0.65 -19.87
C SER A 57 -9.66 -0.72 -19.89
N LYS A 58 -10.27 -1.44 -18.95
CA LYS A 58 -11.74 -1.55 -18.84
C LYS A 58 -12.42 -0.21 -18.55
N ARG A 59 -11.81 0.64 -17.70
CA ARG A 59 -12.33 2.01 -17.43
C ARG A 59 -12.33 2.88 -18.67
N HIS A 60 -11.36 2.69 -19.57
CA HIS A 60 -11.29 3.37 -20.85
C HIS A 60 -12.06 2.66 -21.98
N GLN A 61 -12.83 1.60 -21.66
CA GLN A 61 -13.56 0.78 -22.64
C GLN A 61 -12.68 0.28 -23.79
N ALA A 62 -11.41 0.03 -23.51
CA ALA A 62 -10.47 -0.48 -24.49
C ALA A 62 -10.49 -2.01 -24.52
N ASP A 63 -10.64 -2.57 -25.72
CA ASP A 63 -10.65 -4.02 -25.97
C ASP A 63 -9.29 -4.69 -25.71
N THR A 64 -8.22 -3.89 -25.70
CA THR A 64 -6.85 -4.37 -25.46
C THR A 64 -6.10 -3.48 -24.47
N VAL A 65 -5.24 -4.10 -23.65
CA VAL A 65 -4.35 -3.40 -22.72
C VAL A 65 -3.21 -2.78 -23.54
N SER A 66 -3.20 -1.46 -23.65
CA SER A 66 -2.12 -0.70 -24.30
C SER A 66 -0.98 -0.41 -23.33
N VAL A 67 0.18 -0.02 -23.87
CA VAL A 67 1.34 0.43 -23.09
C VAL A 67 0.96 1.56 -22.12
N ALA A 68 0.12 2.50 -22.57
CA ALA A 68 -0.35 3.61 -21.73
C ALA A 68 -1.18 3.14 -20.52
N HIS A 69 -1.87 2.00 -20.61
CA HIS A 69 -2.58 1.41 -19.46
C HIS A 69 -1.61 0.82 -18.45
N VAL A 70 -0.51 0.22 -18.91
CA VAL A 70 0.54 -0.36 -18.04
C VAL A 70 1.34 0.73 -17.34
N GLU A 71 1.69 1.81 -18.03
CA GLU A 71 2.37 2.96 -17.43
C GLU A 71 1.50 3.65 -16.38
N ARG A 72 0.22 3.91 -16.68
CA ARG A 72 -0.70 4.45 -15.67
C ARG A 72 -0.87 3.52 -14.48
N ALA A 73 -0.91 2.22 -14.71
CA ALA A 73 -1.02 1.24 -13.64
C ALA A 73 0.24 1.23 -12.74
N SER A 74 1.44 1.32 -13.31
CA SER A 74 2.69 1.35 -12.55
C SER A 74 2.81 2.62 -11.70
N GLU A 75 2.50 3.79 -12.27
CA GLU A 75 2.43 5.06 -11.54
C GLU A 75 1.43 4.98 -10.38
N TYR A 76 0.26 4.41 -10.64
CA TYR A 76 -0.77 4.26 -9.63
C TYR A 76 -0.35 3.31 -8.51
N LEU A 77 0.31 2.19 -8.80
CA LEU A 77 0.74 1.23 -7.78
C LEU A 77 1.81 1.81 -6.84
N VAL A 78 2.75 2.59 -7.38
CA VAL A 78 3.78 3.28 -6.59
C VAL A 78 3.14 4.36 -5.70
N ALA A 79 2.22 5.17 -6.25
CA ALA A 79 1.57 6.24 -5.48
C ALA A 79 0.56 5.73 -4.45
N ASN A 80 -0.22 4.69 -4.80
CA ASN A 80 -1.37 4.22 -4.02
C ASN A 80 -0.96 3.35 -2.81
N THR A 81 0.17 2.66 -2.86
CA THR A 81 0.71 1.92 -1.69
C THR A 81 0.88 2.84 -0.48
N SER A 82 1.38 4.07 -0.70
CA SER A 82 1.44 5.05 0.39
C SER A 82 0.04 5.50 0.80
N ARG A 83 -0.82 5.93 -0.14
CA ARG A 83 -2.18 6.44 0.16
C ARG A 83 -3.05 5.46 0.95
N ARG A 84 -2.96 4.15 0.68
CA ARG A 84 -3.73 3.13 1.39
C ARG A 84 -3.42 3.10 2.90
N ILE A 85 -2.16 3.27 3.27
CA ILE A 85 -1.74 3.30 4.69
C ILE A 85 -2.31 4.54 5.38
N TYR A 86 -2.22 5.73 4.76
CA TYR A 86 -2.76 6.96 5.35
C TYR A 86 -4.28 6.93 5.49
N ARG A 87 -4.99 6.30 4.55
CA ARG A 87 -6.44 6.12 4.67
C ARG A 87 -6.84 5.31 5.92
N HIS A 88 -6.04 4.30 6.28
CA HIS A 88 -6.25 3.53 7.50
C HIS A 88 -5.81 4.30 8.77
N LEU A 89 -4.78 5.15 8.67
CA LEU A 89 -4.39 6.03 9.78
C LEU A 89 -5.51 6.99 10.17
N GLY A 90 -6.24 7.54 9.20
CA GLY A 90 -7.39 8.39 9.46
C GLY A 90 -8.51 7.68 10.24
N THR A 91 -8.85 6.46 9.83
CA THR A 91 -9.91 5.68 10.48
C THR A 91 -9.53 5.23 11.87
N ILE A 92 -8.32 4.69 12.04
CA ILE A 92 -7.82 4.25 13.35
C ILE A 92 -7.65 5.47 14.28
N GLY A 93 -7.08 6.56 13.76
CA GLY A 93 -6.91 7.80 14.50
C GLY A 93 -8.24 8.38 14.98
N GLY A 94 -9.24 8.41 14.11
CA GLY A 94 -10.59 8.85 14.46
C GLY A 94 -11.26 7.99 15.54
N VAL A 95 -11.10 6.67 15.48
CA VAL A 95 -11.61 5.75 16.52
C VAL A 95 -10.91 5.99 17.86
N LEU A 96 -9.58 6.11 17.87
CA LEU A 96 -8.81 6.35 19.10
C LEU A 96 -9.14 7.72 19.71
N LEU A 97 -9.23 8.76 18.88
CA LEU A 97 -9.62 10.10 19.31
C LEU A 97 -11.05 10.14 19.84
N GLY A 98 -11.98 9.49 19.14
CA GLY A 98 -13.38 9.37 19.58
C GLY A 98 -13.50 8.63 20.91
N ALA A 99 -12.74 7.52 21.10
CA ALA A 99 -12.68 6.79 22.36
C ALA A 99 -12.14 7.66 23.51
N ALA A 100 -11.09 8.45 23.24
CA ALA A 100 -10.53 9.39 24.22
C ALA A 100 -11.56 10.45 24.64
N ILE A 101 -12.23 11.10 23.69
CA ILE A 101 -13.26 12.10 23.95
C ILE A 101 -14.43 11.49 24.72
N SER A 102 -14.89 10.30 24.29
CA SER A 102 -15.99 9.59 24.94
C SER A 102 -15.66 9.25 26.40
N ASN A 103 -14.42 8.83 26.68
CA ASN A 103 -13.99 8.47 28.02
C ASN A 103 -13.83 9.70 28.93
N ILE A 104 -13.31 10.82 28.40
CA ILE A 104 -13.28 12.11 29.10
C ILE A 104 -14.70 12.57 29.44
N LEU A 105 -15.62 12.50 28.48
CA LEU A 105 -17.00 12.92 28.69
C LEU A 105 -17.70 12.04 29.74
N ALA A 106 -17.48 10.73 29.72
CA ALA A 106 -18.00 9.81 30.72
C ALA A 106 -17.49 10.16 32.14
N MET A 107 -16.20 10.47 32.29
CA MET A 107 -15.63 10.89 33.58
C MET A 107 -16.21 12.22 34.07
N ILE A 108 -16.46 13.17 33.17
CA ILE A 108 -17.13 14.44 33.50
C ILE A 108 -18.57 14.19 33.98
N LEU A 109 -19.32 13.36 33.27
CA LEU A 109 -20.73 13.06 33.61
C LEU A 109 -20.88 12.33 34.95
N VAL A 110 -19.98 11.40 35.25
CA VAL A 110 -19.98 10.64 36.51
C VAL A 110 -19.34 11.45 37.65
N GLY A 111 -18.58 12.51 37.34
CA GLY A 111 -17.85 13.32 38.30
C GLY A 111 -16.69 12.58 38.98
N GLN A 112 -16.27 11.43 38.44
CA GLN A 112 -15.16 10.63 38.98
C GLN A 112 -14.02 10.56 37.98
N TYR A 113 -12.91 11.20 38.34
CA TYR A 113 -11.68 11.19 37.57
C TYR A 113 -10.76 10.11 38.15
N THR A 114 -10.59 9.02 37.39
CA THR A 114 -9.59 8.00 37.75
C THR A 114 -8.26 8.37 37.10
N GLY A 115 -7.14 8.21 37.82
CA GLY A 115 -5.82 8.47 37.27
C GLY A 115 -5.53 7.62 36.03
N GLY A 116 -5.89 6.33 36.08
CA GLY A 116 -5.76 5.41 34.94
C GLY A 116 -6.61 5.83 33.74
N GLY A 117 -7.87 6.21 33.95
CA GLY A 117 -8.76 6.69 32.88
C GLY A 117 -8.29 7.99 32.25
N THR A 118 -7.72 8.90 33.05
CA THR A 118 -7.17 10.16 32.56
C THR A 118 -5.94 9.93 31.68
N ILE A 119 -4.99 9.12 32.15
CA ILE A 119 -3.77 8.80 31.40
C ILE A 119 -4.08 8.08 30.09
N SER A 120 -4.98 7.09 30.12
CA SER A 120 -5.36 6.36 28.91
C SER A 120 -6.07 7.26 27.90
N SER A 121 -6.98 8.13 28.34
CA SER A 121 -7.69 9.06 27.46
C SER A 121 -6.75 10.08 26.83
N VAL A 122 -5.84 10.67 27.59
CA VAL A 122 -4.86 11.63 27.05
C VAL A 122 -3.94 10.95 26.04
N THR A 123 -3.45 9.75 26.35
CA THR A 123 -2.56 8.99 25.45
C THR A 123 -3.27 8.63 24.14
N LEU A 124 -4.48 8.07 24.23
CA LEU A 124 -5.30 7.74 23.06
C LEU A 124 -5.68 8.98 22.25
N GLY A 125 -5.96 10.10 22.92
CA GLY A 125 -6.28 11.38 22.29
C GLY A 125 -5.12 11.96 21.50
N ILE A 126 -3.91 11.97 22.07
CA ILE A 126 -2.70 12.47 21.39
C ILE A 126 -2.38 11.60 20.17
N ILE A 127 -2.36 10.27 20.34
CA ILE A 127 -2.08 9.35 19.23
C ILE A 127 -3.15 9.47 18.15
N GLY A 128 -4.42 9.49 18.54
CA GLY A 128 -5.56 9.61 17.62
C GLY A 128 -5.54 10.91 16.83
N ALA A 129 -5.35 12.05 17.51
CA ALA A 129 -5.25 13.36 16.88
C ALA A 129 -4.06 13.44 15.91
N PHE A 130 -2.90 12.91 16.29
CA PHE A 130 -1.72 12.87 15.43
C PHE A 130 -1.96 12.04 14.16
N MET A 131 -2.57 10.86 14.28
CA MET A 131 -2.89 10.01 13.12
C MET A 131 -3.90 10.66 12.17
N VAL A 132 -4.91 11.35 12.72
CA VAL A 132 -5.88 12.13 11.92
C VAL A 132 -5.18 13.29 11.21
N ALA A 133 -4.29 14.02 11.90
CA ALA A 133 -3.53 15.10 11.31
C ALA A 133 -2.62 14.62 10.17
N LEU A 134 -1.95 13.47 10.33
CA LEU A 134 -1.16 12.86 9.24
C LEU A 134 -2.01 12.43 8.05
N HIS A 135 -3.25 11.98 8.28
CA HIS A 135 -4.18 11.68 7.19
C HIS A 135 -4.59 12.94 6.44
N MET A 136 -4.95 14.00 7.17
CA MET A 136 -5.35 15.30 6.58
C MET A 136 -4.22 16.02 5.84
N ALA A 137 -2.97 15.93 6.33
CA ALA A 137 -1.83 16.60 5.70
C ALA A 137 -1.41 15.98 4.36
N LYS A 138 -1.93 14.80 4.02
CA LYS A 138 -1.57 14.06 2.80
C LYS A 138 -2.70 13.98 1.77
N ASP A 139 -3.93 14.26 2.17
CA ASP A 139 -5.08 14.45 1.29
C ASP A 139 -5.09 15.89 0.73
#